data_AF-A0A522VHT9-F1
#
_entry.id   AF-A0A522VHT9-F1
#
_cell.length_a   1.000
_cell.length_b   1.000
_cell.length_c   1.000
_cell.angle_alpha   90.00
_cell.angle_beta   90.00
_cell.angle_gamma   90.00
#
_symmetry.space_group_name_H-M   'P 1'
#
loop_
_entity.id
_entity.type
_entity.pdbx_description
1 polymer ?
#
loop_
_entity_poly.entity_id
_entity_poly.type
_entity_poly.pdbx_seq_one_letter_code
_entity_poly.pdbx_strand_id
1 'polypeptide(L)'
;MSLTLLVVSVYGCTVSSIKETHHQCTGTNDLPTEYTEVFEETVDESLLSRAVGDVNKGGLCQGKVYVAKNNVTIPVYRAWNSADPSSRLGKWWAFNLPDGKIAQYRNDYEICHEFSPLDKLIRCNLKANAKIVIGTGQSMKCDSHLTYHASAVRQIYIEIDEKSPAVTDCKEYDGQFSWKPRAD
;
A
#
# COMPACT_ATOMS: atom_id res chain seq x y z
N MET A 1 35.36 -69.44 -18.25
CA MET A 1 34.01 -68.97 -17.86
C MET A 1 34.18 -67.56 -17.30
N SER A 2 33.88 -66.56 -18.13
CA SER A 2 34.12 -65.14 -17.82
C SER A 2 32.88 -64.55 -17.16
N LEU A 3 33.08 -63.88 -16.02
CA LEU A 3 32.05 -63.30 -15.18
C LEU A 3 31.79 -61.85 -15.64
N THR A 4 30.59 -61.57 -16.14
CA THR A 4 30.19 -60.23 -16.60
C THR A 4 29.63 -59.43 -15.43
N LEU A 5 30.32 -58.36 -15.01
CA LEU A 5 29.81 -57.36 -14.06
C LEU A 5 28.90 -56.37 -14.80
N LEU A 6 27.64 -56.25 -14.37
CA LEU A 6 26.72 -55.18 -14.78
C LEU A 6 26.91 -53.97 -13.86
N VAL A 7 27.37 -52.86 -14.41
CA VAL A 7 27.51 -51.57 -13.71
C VAL A 7 26.18 -50.82 -13.83
N VAL A 8 25.51 -50.58 -12.70
CA VAL A 8 24.28 -49.76 -12.63
C VAL A 8 24.71 -48.31 -12.42
N SER A 9 24.47 -47.45 -13.42
CA SER A 9 24.70 -46.02 -13.33
C SER A 9 23.43 -45.34 -12.80
N VAL A 10 23.48 -44.86 -11.55
CA VAL A 10 22.40 -44.07 -10.95
C VAL A 10 22.56 -42.63 -11.41
N TYR A 11 21.66 -42.17 -12.30
CA TYR A 11 21.56 -40.77 -12.67
C TYR A 11 20.89 -40.01 -11.51
N GLY A 12 21.68 -39.24 -10.76
CA GLY A 12 21.17 -38.28 -9.79
C GLY A 12 20.56 -37.08 -10.51
N CYS A 13 19.25 -36.88 -10.40
CA CYS A 13 18.60 -35.64 -10.79
C CYS A 13 19.11 -34.52 -9.87
N THR A 14 19.88 -33.58 -10.41
CA THR A 14 20.16 -32.32 -9.74
C THR A 14 18.88 -31.50 -9.73
N VAL A 15 18.25 -31.38 -8.56
CA VAL A 15 17.18 -30.40 -8.34
C VAL A 15 17.83 -29.03 -8.41
N SER A 16 17.68 -28.34 -9.55
CA SER A 16 17.96 -26.91 -9.63
C SER A 16 17.02 -26.20 -8.66
N SER A 17 17.59 -25.72 -7.55
CA SER A 17 16.92 -24.80 -6.65
C SER A 17 16.50 -23.57 -7.46
N ILE A 18 15.19 -23.41 -7.64
CA ILE A 18 14.59 -22.21 -8.20
C ILE A 18 14.93 -21.10 -7.21
N LYS A 19 15.80 -20.16 -7.60
CA LYS A 19 16.01 -18.93 -6.84
C LYS A 19 14.65 -18.25 -6.73
N GLU A 20 14.07 -18.25 -5.53
CA GLU A 20 13.02 -17.30 -5.20
C GLU A 20 13.61 -15.91 -5.44
N THR A 21 13.10 -15.20 -6.44
CA THR A 21 13.27 -13.76 -6.56
C THR A 21 12.63 -13.16 -5.32
N HIS A 22 13.43 -12.91 -4.27
CA HIS A 22 13.05 -12.03 -3.18
C HIS A 22 12.66 -10.69 -3.81
N HIS A 23 11.35 -10.44 -3.85
CA HIS A 23 10.82 -9.18 -4.36
C HIS A 23 11.24 -8.07 -3.40
N GLN A 24 12.21 -7.26 -3.83
CA GLN A 24 12.85 -6.31 -2.94
C GLN A 24 12.00 -5.03 -2.87
N CYS A 25 11.34 -4.83 -1.72
CA CYS A 25 10.62 -3.60 -1.46
C CYS A 25 11.57 -2.41 -1.39
N THR A 26 11.16 -1.28 -1.95
CA THR A 26 11.92 -0.03 -1.88
C THR A 26 11.49 0.77 -0.65
N GLY A 27 12.42 1.42 0.03
CA GLY A 27 12.16 2.22 1.23
C GLY A 27 12.11 1.39 2.52
N THR A 28 11.62 2.01 3.59
CA THR A 28 11.49 1.40 4.92
C THR A 28 10.04 1.41 5.39
N ASN A 29 9.61 0.32 6.04
CA ASN A 29 8.32 0.24 6.73
C ASN A 29 8.38 0.69 8.20
N ASP A 30 9.52 1.21 8.66
CA ASP A 30 9.62 1.78 9.99
C ASP A 30 8.76 3.04 10.09
N LEU A 31 8.10 3.17 11.24
CA LEU A 31 7.28 4.32 11.58
C LEU A 31 8.14 5.61 11.55
N PRO A 32 7.74 6.63 10.79
CA PRO A 32 8.40 7.93 10.84
C PRO A 32 8.40 8.52 12.26
N THR A 33 9.46 9.26 12.60
CA THR A 33 9.66 9.80 13.97
C THR A 33 8.53 10.74 14.40
N GLU A 34 7.91 11.45 13.46
CA GLU A 34 6.75 12.31 13.72
C GLU A 34 5.51 11.53 14.20
N TYR A 35 5.49 10.20 14.02
CA TYR A 35 4.35 9.36 14.35
C TYR A 35 4.59 8.44 15.58
N THR A 36 5.81 8.39 16.13
CA THR A 36 6.14 7.50 17.27
C THR A 36 5.38 7.86 18.54
N GLU A 37 5.05 9.13 18.73
CA GLU A 37 4.28 9.60 19.88
C GLU A 37 2.79 9.27 19.78
N VAL A 38 2.27 9.04 18.57
CA VAL A 38 0.82 8.86 18.32
C VAL A 38 0.42 7.43 17.94
N PHE A 39 1.39 6.57 17.65
CA PHE A 39 1.17 5.15 17.42
C PHE A 39 1.99 4.26 18.35
N GLU A 40 1.51 3.03 18.52
CA GLU A 40 2.23 1.92 19.13
C GLU A 40 2.22 0.75 18.15
N GLU A 41 3.38 0.12 17.93
CA GLU A 41 3.48 -1.07 17.07
C GLU A 41 2.77 -2.25 17.74
N THR A 42 2.07 -3.06 16.95
CA THR A 42 1.36 -4.24 17.43
C THR A 42 1.45 -5.37 16.41
N VAL A 43 0.94 -6.54 16.74
CA VAL A 43 0.92 -7.71 15.85
C VAL A 43 -0.52 -8.04 15.48
N ASP A 44 -0.80 -8.08 14.18
CA ASP A 44 -2.05 -8.56 13.61
C ASP A 44 -1.77 -9.10 12.21
N GLU A 45 -1.35 -10.36 12.13
CA GLU A 45 -0.97 -11.01 10.87
C GLU A 45 -2.14 -11.07 9.87
N SER A 46 -3.36 -11.19 10.38
CA SER A 46 -4.58 -11.21 9.59
C SER A 46 -4.77 -9.86 8.90
N LEU A 47 -4.66 -8.75 9.64
CA LEU A 47 -4.73 -7.41 9.07
C LEU A 47 -3.58 -7.14 8.09
N LEU A 48 -2.35 -7.51 8.46
CA LEU A 48 -1.16 -7.30 7.63
C LEU A 48 -1.26 -8.05 6.29
N SER A 49 -1.69 -9.32 6.30
CA SER A 49 -1.83 -10.13 5.09
C SER A 49 -2.90 -9.61 4.12
N ARG A 50 -3.89 -8.85 4.59
CA ARG A 50 -4.87 -8.17 3.74
C ARG A 50 -4.38 -6.83 3.17
N ALA A 51 -3.31 -6.27 3.72
CA ALA A 51 -2.71 -5.02 3.29
C ALA A 51 -1.53 -5.26 2.33
N VAL A 52 -0.75 -6.32 2.54
CA VAL A 52 0.36 -6.68 1.65
C VAL A 52 -0.18 -7.28 0.36
N GLY A 53 0.30 -6.79 -0.78
CA GLY A 53 -0.14 -7.23 -2.09
C GLY A 53 0.99 -7.85 -2.92
N ASP A 54 0.57 -8.69 -3.86
CA ASP A 54 1.46 -9.30 -4.84
C ASP A 54 1.97 -8.28 -5.87
N VAL A 55 3.11 -8.60 -6.48
CA VAL A 55 3.69 -7.83 -7.58
C VAL A 55 2.64 -7.55 -8.66
N ASN A 56 2.53 -6.28 -9.06
CA ASN A 56 1.60 -5.76 -10.07
C ASN A 56 0.11 -5.80 -9.68
N LYS A 57 -0.21 -6.09 -8.41
CA LYS A 57 -1.57 -6.08 -7.88
C LYS A 57 -1.84 -4.94 -6.90
N GLY A 58 -0.88 -4.03 -6.73
CA GLY A 58 -0.93 -2.92 -5.79
C GLY A 58 -0.98 -3.38 -4.33
N GLY A 59 -1.36 -2.47 -3.45
CA GLY A 59 -1.30 -2.66 -2.00
C GLY A 59 0.07 -2.32 -1.42
N LEU A 60 0.38 -2.82 -0.23
CA LEU A 60 1.69 -2.61 0.39
C LEU A 60 2.69 -3.66 -0.11
N CYS A 61 3.92 -3.27 -0.38
CA CYS A 61 5.00 -4.23 -0.62
C CYS A 61 5.46 -4.88 0.70
N GLN A 62 5.55 -4.06 1.75
CA GLN A 62 5.89 -4.44 3.12
C GLN A 62 5.17 -3.49 4.07
N GLY A 63 4.87 -3.93 5.28
CA GLY A 63 4.21 -3.08 6.27
C GLY A 63 4.37 -3.60 7.70
N LYS A 64 3.98 -2.76 8.66
CA LYS A 64 3.88 -3.07 10.09
C LYS A 64 2.53 -2.60 10.61
N VAL A 65 2.01 -3.29 11.61
CA VAL A 65 0.71 -2.98 12.20
C VAL A 65 0.91 -2.01 13.36
N TYR A 66 0.06 -0.99 13.42
CA TYR A 66 0.08 0.02 14.46
C TYR A 66 -1.31 0.24 15.03
N VAL A 67 -1.36 0.63 16.30
CA VAL A 67 -2.56 1.11 16.99
C VAL A 67 -2.42 2.60 17.28
N ALA A 68 -3.44 3.37 16.91
CA ALA A 68 -3.52 4.78 17.28
C ALA A 68 -3.71 4.92 18.80
N LYS A 69 -2.85 5.70 19.45
CA LYS A 69 -2.92 5.96 20.89
C LYS A 69 -4.21 6.72 21.26
N ASN A 70 -4.53 6.77 22.55
CA ASN A 70 -5.65 7.57 23.05
C ASN A 70 -5.31 9.08 23.02
N ASN A 71 -6.34 9.93 22.92
CA ASN A 71 -6.23 11.40 23.00
C ASN A 71 -5.33 12.08 21.95
N VAL A 72 -5.07 11.42 20.82
CA VAL A 72 -4.36 12.00 19.67
C VAL A 72 -5.32 12.16 18.50
N THR A 73 -5.15 13.23 17.73
CA THR A 73 -5.92 13.48 16.51
C THR A 73 -4.99 13.35 15.32
N ILE A 74 -5.16 12.27 14.55
CA ILE A 74 -4.27 11.94 13.43
C ILE A 74 -5.08 12.10 12.14
N PRO A 75 -4.84 13.14 11.34
CA PRO A 75 -5.54 13.32 10.07
C PRO A 75 -5.06 12.28 9.05
N VAL A 76 -6.00 11.76 8.29
CA VAL A 76 -5.76 10.87 7.16
C VAL A 76 -6.56 11.34 5.95
N TYR A 77 -5.98 11.15 4.77
CA TYR A 77 -6.48 11.69 3.51
C TYR A 77 -6.67 10.55 2.51
N ARG A 78 -7.75 10.60 1.74
CA ARG A 78 -8.04 9.61 0.70
C ARG A 78 -8.65 10.29 -0.51
N ALA A 79 -8.05 10.05 -1.67
CA ALA A 79 -8.72 10.32 -2.93
C ALA A 79 -9.75 9.21 -3.21
N TRP A 80 -10.90 9.59 -3.74
CA TRP A 80 -11.97 8.64 -4.10
C TRP A 80 -12.60 9.05 -5.43
N ASN A 81 -13.46 8.20 -5.98
CA ASN A 81 -14.07 8.40 -7.29
C ASN A 81 -15.52 8.87 -7.12
N SER A 82 -15.86 10.11 -7.51
CA SER A 82 -17.24 10.58 -7.37
C SER A 82 -18.28 9.75 -8.14
N ALA A 83 -17.86 9.10 -9.24
CA ALA A 83 -18.72 8.23 -10.03
C ALA A 83 -18.93 6.85 -9.39
N ASP A 84 -18.16 6.50 -8.37
CA ASP A 84 -18.35 5.30 -7.53
C ASP A 84 -18.38 5.69 -6.04
N PRO A 85 -19.57 6.05 -5.50
CA PRO A 85 -19.71 6.43 -4.10
C PRO A 85 -19.26 5.36 -3.10
N SER A 86 -19.23 4.07 -3.49
CA SER A 86 -18.73 3.00 -2.63
C SER A 86 -17.21 3.11 -2.37
N SER A 87 -16.48 3.77 -3.28
CA SER A 87 -15.04 4.03 -3.14
C SER A 87 -14.69 5.07 -2.06
N ARG A 88 -15.69 5.82 -1.56
CA ARG A 88 -15.53 6.97 -0.66
C ARG A 88 -14.71 6.65 0.60
N LEU A 89 -15.01 5.54 1.27
CA LEU A 89 -14.31 5.09 2.48
C LEU A 89 -13.55 3.77 2.24
N GLY A 90 -12.96 3.61 1.06
CA GLY A 90 -12.10 2.46 0.79
C GLY A 90 -10.82 2.44 1.65
N LYS A 91 -9.97 1.45 1.39
CA LYS A 91 -8.95 1.00 2.36
C LYS A 91 -7.64 1.78 2.35
N TRP A 92 -7.37 2.54 1.30
CA TRP A 92 -6.07 3.18 1.05
C TRP A 92 -6.10 4.66 1.39
N TRP A 93 -5.19 5.07 2.28
CA TRP A 93 -5.12 6.42 2.83
C TRP A 93 -3.67 6.93 2.88
N ALA A 94 -3.52 8.24 3.03
CA ALA A 94 -2.25 8.94 3.20
C ALA A 94 -2.27 9.78 4.48
N PHE A 95 -1.10 10.02 5.07
CA PHE A 95 -0.98 10.93 6.21
C PHE A 95 -1.06 12.41 5.81
N ASN A 96 -0.63 12.73 4.60
CA ASN A 96 -0.51 14.09 4.13
C ASN A 96 -1.58 14.41 3.10
N LEU A 97 -2.01 15.67 3.08
CA LEU A 97 -2.83 16.22 2.02
C LEU A 97 -2.06 16.07 0.69
N PRO A 98 -2.63 15.45 -0.35
CA PRO A 98 -1.97 15.38 -1.65
C PRO A 98 -1.66 16.77 -2.20
N ASP A 99 -0.42 16.96 -2.64
CA ASP A 99 0.05 18.21 -3.24
C ASP A 99 0.97 17.92 -4.45
N GLY A 100 1.43 18.99 -5.10
CA GLY A 100 2.35 18.89 -6.22
C GLY A 100 1.72 18.38 -7.53
N LYS A 101 2.48 17.58 -8.29
CA LYS A 101 2.08 17.10 -9.62
C LYS A 101 1.15 15.89 -9.48
N ILE A 102 -0.01 15.93 -10.15
CA ILE A 102 -0.96 14.80 -10.20
C ILE A 102 -0.27 13.48 -10.62
N ALA A 103 0.59 13.53 -11.64
CA ALA A 103 1.31 12.35 -12.11
C ALA A 103 2.25 11.76 -11.05
N GLN A 104 2.88 12.60 -10.23
CA GLN A 104 3.72 12.14 -9.13
C GLN A 104 2.88 11.50 -8.04
N TYR A 105 1.78 12.13 -7.64
CA TYR A 105 0.86 11.56 -6.65
C TYR A 105 0.33 10.18 -7.07
N ARG A 106 -0.06 10.02 -8.34
CA ARG A 106 -0.47 8.71 -8.86
C ARG A 106 0.65 7.67 -8.85
N ASN A 107 1.88 8.08 -9.17
CA ASN A 107 3.03 7.18 -9.14
C ASN A 107 3.35 6.75 -7.69
N ASP A 108 3.35 7.69 -6.76
CA ASP A 108 3.75 7.47 -5.38
C ASP A 108 2.80 6.57 -4.59
N TYR A 109 1.51 6.59 -4.97
CA TYR A 109 0.44 5.80 -4.36
C TYR A 109 -0.16 4.75 -5.33
N GLU A 110 0.51 4.51 -6.46
CA GLU A 110 0.15 3.53 -7.49
C GLU A 110 -1.33 3.59 -7.93
N ILE A 111 -1.86 4.81 -8.09
CA ILE A 111 -3.29 5.07 -8.36
C ILE A 111 -3.55 5.04 -9.86
N CYS A 112 -4.08 3.91 -10.34
CA CYS A 112 -4.58 3.76 -11.70
C CYS A 112 -5.70 4.77 -12.00
N HIS A 113 -5.77 5.20 -13.25
CA HIS A 113 -6.74 6.22 -13.68
C HIS A 113 -8.18 5.69 -13.62
N GLU A 114 -8.35 4.39 -13.78
CA GLU A 114 -9.61 3.66 -13.67
C GLU A 114 -10.13 3.60 -12.23
N PHE A 115 -9.25 3.63 -11.23
CA PHE A 115 -9.66 3.56 -9.82
C PHE A 115 -10.16 4.90 -9.28
N SER A 116 -9.52 5.99 -9.70
CA SER A 116 -9.93 7.33 -9.29
C SER A 116 -9.54 8.36 -10.34
N PRO A 117 -10.47 9.24 -10.75
CA PRO A 117 -10.15 10.41 -11.55
C PRO A 117 -9.47 11.52 -10.74
N LEU A 118 -9.29 11.36 -9.41
CA LEU A 118 -8.76 12.35 -8.47
C LEU A 118 -9.61 13.64 -8.40
N ASP A 119 -10.92 13.48 -8.49
CA ASP A 119 -11.90 14.56 -8.47
C ASP A 119 -12.49 14.84 -7.07
N LYS A 120 -12.34 13.89 -6.14
CA LYS A 120 -12.76 14.03 -4.75
C LYS A 120 -11.66 13.60 -3.79
N LEU A 121 -11.63 14.29 -2.66
CA LEU A 121 -10.80 13.95 -1.51
C LEU A 121 -11.68 13.93 -0.26
N ILE A 122 -11.39 13.01 0.66
CA ILE A 122 -11.92 13.04 2.01
C ILE A 122 -10.76 13.10 3.01
N ARG A 123 -10.88 13.98 4.01
CA ARG A 123 -10.01 14.05 5.17
C ARG A 123 -10.82 13.58 6.37
N CYS A 124 -10.30 12.62 7.13
CA CYS A 124 -10.89 12.22 8.41
C CYS A 124 -9.80 12.22 9.49
N ASN A 125 -10.21 12.04 10.73
CA ASN A 125 -9.31 11.73 11.85
C ASN A 125 -9.39 10.23 12.17
N LEU A 126 -8.25 9.59 12.45
CA LEU A 126 -8.24 8.25 13.02
C LEU A 126 -8.86 8.27 14.42
N LYS A 127 -9.69 7.28 14.72
CA LYS A 127 -10.17 7.07 16.10
C LYS A 127 -9.06 6.49 16.97
N ALA A 128 -9.13 6.78 18.26
CA ALA A 128 -8.31 6.10 19.25
C ALA A 128 -8.51 4.58 19.17
N ASN A 129 -7.42 3.83 19.36
CA ASN A 129 -7.35 2.37 19.27
C ASN A 129 -7.65 1.79 17.88
N ALA A 130 -7.74 2.60 16.83
CA ALA A 130 -7.82 2.10 15.47
C ALA A 130 -6.52 1.37 15.11
N LYS A 131 -6.66 0.14 14.60
CA LYS A 131 -5.56 -0.62 13.99
C LYS A 131 -5.40 -0.22 12.54
N ILE A 132 -4.16 0.03 12.13
CA ILE A 132 -3.79 0.37 10.76
C ILE A 132 -2.53 -0.40 10.36
N VAL A 133 -2.28 -0.51 9.05
CA VAL A 133 -0.98 -0.96 8.53
C VAL A 133 -0.30 0.20 7.84
N ILE A 134 0.95 0.46 8.18
CA ILE A 134 1.78 1.47 7.51
C ILE A 134 2.87 0.73 6.74
N GLY A 135 3.07 1.11 5.48
CA GLY A 135 4.02 0.42 4.62
C GLY A 135 4.29 1.14 3.31
N THR A 136 5.29 0.67 2.58
CA THR A 136 5.67 1.18 1.26
C THR A 136 4.81 0.52 0.17
N GLY A 137 4.60 1.20 -0.96
CA GLY A 137 3.72 0.73 -2.03
C GLY A 137 4.27 -0.46 -2.82
N GLN A 138 3.36 -1.33 -3.27
CA GLN A 138 3.64 -2.41 -4.21
C GLN A 138 3.36 -1.96 -5.64
N SER A 139 4.09 -2.51 -6.61
CA SER A 139 3.84 -2.24 -8.02
C SER A 139 2.39 -2.57 -8.42
N MET A 140 1.89 -1.81 -9.39
CA MET A 140 0.53 -1.96 -9.90
C MET A 140 0.55 -1.92 -11.42
N LYS A 141 0.00 -2.96 -12.05
CA LYS A 141 -0.30 -2.93 -13.48
C LYS A 141 -1.72 -2.44 -13.68
N CYS A 142 -1.87 -1.23 -14.21
CA CYS A 142 -3.17 -0.64 -14.50
C CYS A 142 -3.75 -1.24 -15.78
N ASP A 143 -2.99 -1.19 -16.87
CA ASP A 143 -3.38 -1.68 -18.18
C ASP A 143 -2.16 -2.20 -18.99
N SER A 144 -2.28 -2.30 -20.32
CA SER A 144 -1.18 -2.73 -21.20
C SER A 144 -0.06 -1.69 -21.40
N HIS A 145 -0.29 -0.44 -21.05
CA HIS A 145 0.58 0.71 -21.31
C HIS A 145 1.06 1.42 -20.04
N LEU A 146 0.40 1.19 -18.90
CA LEU A 146 0.71 1.81 -17.62
C LEU A 146 0.94 0.76 -16.54
N THR A 147 2.15 0.78 -15.99
CA THR A 147 2.52 0.06 -14.77
C THR A 147 3.26 1.03 -13.87
N TYR A 148 2.80 1.16 -12.62
CA TYR A 148 3.55 1.81 -11.57
C TYR A 148 4.50 0.81 -10.91
N HIS A 149 5.74 1.23 -10.69
CA HIS A 149 6.70 0.45 -9.91
C HIS A 149 6.38 0.56 -8.41
N ALA A 150 6.97 -0.33 -7.61
CA ALA A 150 6.85 -0.23 -6.16
C ALA A 150 7.41 1.12 -5.66
N SER A 151 6.64 1.82 -4.84
CA SER A 151 6.97 3.13 -4.31
C SER A 151 7.62 3.04 -2.92
N ALA A 152 8.63 3.88 -2.68
CA ALA A 152 9.19 4.10 -1.34
C ALA A 152 8.28 4.96 -0.44
N VAL A 153 7.24 5.59 -1.01
CA VAL A 153 6.30 6.42 -0.26
C VAL A 153 5.42 5.53 0.61
N ARG A 154 5.22 5.97 1.85
CA ARG A 154 4.39 5.25 2.81
C ARG A 154 2.92 5.56 2.60
N GLN A 155 2.12 4.50 2.62
CA GLN A 155 0.66 4.55 2.60
C GLN A 155 0.09 3.81 3.81
N ILE A 156 -1.17 4.10 4.08
CA ILE A 156 -1.90 3.58 5.22
C ILE A 156 -3.03 2.69 4.72
N TYR A 157 -3.05 1.46 5.21
CA TYR A 157 -4.19 0.58 5.08
C TYR A 157 -5.08 0.69 6.32
N ILE A 158 -6.36 0.94 6.09
CA ILE A 158 -7.37 1.02 7.13
C ILE A 158 -8.57 0.18 6.71
N GLU A 159 -8.98 -0.78 7.54
CA GLU A 159 -10.27 -1.43 7.36
C GLU A 159 -11.38 -0.55 7.92
N ILE A 160 -12.19 -0.01 7.02
CA ILE A 160 -13.39 0.72 7.40
C ILE A 160 -14.56 -0.26 7.42
N ASP A 161 -15.12 -0.49 8.61
CA ASP A 161 -16.42 -1.11 8.82
C ASP A 161 -17.45 -0.01 9.08
N GLU A 162 -18.59 -0.03 8.36
CA GLU A 162 -19.68 0.94 8.56
C GLU A 162 -20.26 0.88 9.97
N LYS A 163 -20.21 -0.28 10.64
CA LYS A 163 -20.72 -0.47 12.01
C LYS A 163 -19.78 0.06 13.08
N SER A 164 -18.48 0.14 12.78
CA SER A 164 -17.46 0.64 13.69
C SER A 164 -16.34 1.31 12.89
N PRO A 165 -16.58 2.52 12.35
CA PRO A 165 -15.61 3.13 11.44
C PRO A 165 -14.37 3.51 12.23
N ALA A 166 -13.19 3.12 11.72
CA ALA A 166 -11.88 3.45 12.27
C ALA A 166 -11.52 4.94 12.14
N VAL A 167 -12.36 5.72 11.44
CA VAL A 167 -12.22 7.16 11.21
C VAL A 167 -13.43 7.94 11.70
N THR A 168 -13.25 9.24 11.96
CA THR A 168 -14.28 10.18 12.40
C THR A 168 -14.00 11.59 11.89
N ASP A 169 -14.89 12.55 12.16
CA ASP A 169 -14.77 13.97 11.80
C ASP A 169 -14.39 14.21 10.32
N CYS A 170 -15.06 13.48 9.43
CA CYS A 170 -14.73 13.50 8.02
C CYS A 170 -15.23 14.78 7.33
N LYS A 171 -14.38 15.37 6.49
CA LYS A 171 -14.68 16.50 5.61
C LYS A 171 -14.27 16.19 4.17
N GLU A 172 -15.14 16.54 3.24
CA GLU A 172 -14.95 16.31 1.80
C GLU A 172 -14.48 17.56 1.07
N TYR A 173 -13.79 17.33 -0.05
CA TYR A 173 -13.23 18.37 -0.91
C TYR A 173 -13.38 17.95 -2.38
N ASP A 174 -13.53 18.96 -3.23
CA ASP A 174 -13.50 18.82 -4.68
C ASP A 174 -12.09 19.08 -5.22
N GLY A 175 -11.65 18.22 -6.14
CA GLY A 175 -10.47 18.45 -6.95
C GLY A 175 -10.67 19.65 -7.87
N GLN A 176 -9.78 20.64 -7.77
CA GLN A 176 -9.82 21.84 -8.60
C GLN A 176 -8.48 22.06 -9.28
N PHE A 177 -8.50 22.71 -10.44
CA PHE A 177 -7.29 22.99 -11.18
C PHE A 177 -6.38 23.99 -10.46
N SER A 178 -5.08 23.70 -10.47
CA SER A 178 -4.03 24.66 -10.12
C SER A 178 -2.90 24.54 -11.14
N TRP A 179 -2.84 25.50 -12.06
CA TRP A 179 -1.81 25.52 -13.10
C TRP A 179 -0.55 26.20 -12.57
N LYS A 180 0.61 25.56 -12.79
CA LYS A 180 1.94 26.12 -12.45
C LYS A 180 2.76 26.29 -13.73
N PRO A 181 3.56 27.36 -13.85
CA PRO A 181 4.56 27.45 -14.91
C PRO A 181 5.45 26.21 -14.89
N ARG A 182 5.85 25.75 -16.07
CA ARG A 182 6.85 24.68 -16.17
C ARG A 182 8.17 25.24 -15.63
N ALA A 183 8.77 24.56 -14.66
CA ALA A 183 10.16 24.83 -14.29
C ALA A 183 11.03 24.32 -15.44
N ASP A 184 11.55 25.25 -16.23
CA ASP A 184 12.57 25.05 -17.26
C ASP A 184 13.98 25.05 -16.67
#